data_AF-A0A7Y4YDC6-F1
#
_entry.id   AF-A0A7Y4YDC6-F1
#
_cell.length_a   1.000
_cell.length_b   1.000
_cell.length_c   1.000
_cell.angle_alpha   90.00
_cell.angle_beta   90.00
_cell.angle_gamma   90.00
#
_symmetry.space_group_name_H-M   'P 1'
#
loop_
_entity.id
_entity.type
_entity.pdbx_description
1 polymer ?
#
loop_
_entity_poly.entity_id
_entity_poly.type
_entity_poly.pdbx_seq_one_letter_code
_entity_poly.pdbx_strand_id
1 'polypeptide(L)'
;MKKLSLLFFVSFSLTMATAQTGNKKELFAFAITDYMLSINDSVIIVQVQLPHGQNALIEKEQMGLLKHNYSNLKDDTSRIGWGKCNLIKGNYYYFPLHLYNKSIRPQKNDLLYTRINAPANYKGRIYGVLQNAVFFTQVTGESFYDFDKAFFLNENEENRLIDSMATDIKYTAKEMLKQNDGQDQDITSGMFKGKKLFAAMQMATANNVKDFLDYVIARPQKYAGNSWKISETFATWMAAGAPTVIKE
;
A
#
# COMPACT_ATOMS: atom_id res chain seq x y z
N MET A 1 56.13 51.62 -30.55
CA MET A 1 54.66 51.38 -30.54
C MET A 1 54.43 50.07 -29.79
N LYS A 2 54.35 50.10 -28.45
CA LYS A 2 53.14 49.93 -27.62
C LYS A 2 52.21 48.76 -28.04
N LYS A 3 52.29 47.69 -27.21
CA LYS A 3 51.22 46.83 -26.65
C LYS A 3 50.18 46.21 -27.60
N LEU A 4 50.03 44.87 -27.54
CA LEU A 4 48.87 44.23 -26.89
C LEU A 4 49.06 42.69 -26.86
N SER A 5 49.38 42.13 -25.69
CA SER A 5 49.17 40.71 -25.42
C SER A 5 47.71 40.53 -24.97
N LEU A 6 46.93 39.78 -25.75
CA LEU A 6 45.55 39.43 -25.42
C LEU A 6 45.56 38.13 -24.60
N LEU A 7 45.45 38.25 -23.28
CA LEU A 7 45.21 37.10 -22.39
C LEU A 7 43.72 36.74 -22.46
N PHE A 8 43.41 35.56 -22.99
CA PHE A 8 42.08 34.98 -22.93
C PHE A 8 41.83 34.41 -21.51
N PHE A 9 41.15 35.19 -20.67
CA PHE A 9 40.60 34.70 -19.40
C PHE A 9 39.33 33.89 -19.70
N VAL A 10 39.42 32.57 -19.62
CA VAL A 10 38.25 31.68 -19.66
C VAL A 10 37.56 31.78 -18.30
N SER A 11 36.43 32.49 -18.22
CA SER A 11 35.59 32.52 -17.03
C SER A 11 34.88 31.18 -16.90
N PHE A 12 35.38 30.34 -15.99
CA PHE A 12 34.70 29.13 -15.56
C PHE A 12 33.47 29.56 -14.76
N SER A 13 32.33 29.64 -15.45
CA SER A 13 31.05 29.95 -14.84
C SER A 13 30.63 28.71 -14.03
N LEU A 14 30.81 28.78 -12.71
CA LEU A 14 30.26 27.82 -11.75
C LEU A 14 28.73 27.86 -11.86
N THR A 15 28.17 27.08 -12.78
CA THR A 15 26.77 26.70 -12.72
C THR A 15 26.63 25.78 -11.51
N MET A 16 26.25 26.35 -10.37
CA MET A 16 25.66 25.60 -9.27
C MET A 16 24.52 24.79 -9.86
N ALA A 17 24.75 23.50 -10.06
CA ALA A 17 23.69 22.55 -10.32
C ALA A 17 22.81 22.57 -9.08
N THR A 18 21.73 23.35 -9.12
CA THR A 18 20.62 23.13 -8.21
C THR A 18 20.11 21.74 -8.54
N ALA A 19 20.42 20.77 -7.68
CA ALA A 19 19.77 19.48 -7.72
C ALA A 19 18.27 19.78 -7.63
N GLN A 20 17.54 19.62 -8.74
CA GLN A 20 16.10 19.54 -8.68
C GLN A 20 15.80 18.34 -7.78
N THR A 21 15.40 18.61 -6.54
CA THR A 21 14.67 17.66 -5.72
C THR A 21 13.28 17.51 -6.35
N GLY A 22 13.25 16.90 -7.54
CA GLY A 22 12.00 16.52 -8.19
C GLY A 22 11.29 15.57 -7.25
N ASN A 23 10.13 15.99 -6.73
CA ASN A 23 9.26 15.13 -5.95
C ASN A 23 9.04 13.84 -6.75
N LYS A 24 9.65 12.74 -6.28
CA LYS A 24 9.63 11.46 -6.97
C LYS A 24 8.21 10.92 -6.87
N LYS A 25 7.50 10.92 -7.99
CA LYS A 25 6.16 10.33 -8.06
C LYS A 25 6.22 8.84 -7.75
N GLU A 26 5.35 8.39 -6.85
CA GLU A 26 5.31 7.01 -6.36
C GLU A 26 3.99 6.35 -6.70
N LEU A 27 4.02 5.04 -6.95
CA LEU A 27 2.84 4.28 -7.36
C LEU A 27 2.02 3.92 -6.12
N PHE A 28 0.73 4.29 -6.14
CA PHE A 28 -0.25 3.93 -5.13
C PHE A 28 -1.48 3.32 -5.79
N ALA A 29 -2.11 2.37 -5.08
CA ALA A 29 -3.43 1.85 -5.42
C ALA A 29 -4.52 2.65 -4.73
N PHE A 30 -5.62 2.86 -5.44
CA PHE A 30 -6.84 3.46 -4.90
C PHE A 30 -8.04 2.62 -5.33
N ALA A 31 -8.94 2.33 -4.41
CA ALA A 31 -10.20 1.69 -4.72
C ALA A 31 -11.06 2.63 -5.59
N ILE A 32 -11.63 2.11 -6.67
CA ILE A 32 -12.63 2.84 -7.46
C ILE A 32 -14.00 2.77 -6.77
N THR A 33 -14.80 3.83 -6.94
CA THR A 33 -16.19 3.89 -6.46
C THR A 33 -17.11 3.02 -7.33
N ASP A 34 -18.41 3.01 -7.01
CA ASP A 34 -19.44 2.42 -7.88
C ASP A 34 -19.83 3.31 -9.07
N TYR A 35 -19.21 4.49 -9.23
CA TYR A 35 -19.41 5.32 -10.41
C TYR A 35 -18.69 4.73 -11.61
N MET A 36 -19.47 4.24 -12.59
CA MET A 36 -18.99 3.69 -13.84
C MET A 36 -19.87 4.15 -15.01
N LEU A 37 -19.25 4.77 -16.02
CA LEU A 37 -19.96 5.24 -17.21
C LEU A 37 -19.33 4.64 -18.47
N SER A 38 -20.08 3.78 -19.17
CA SER A 38 -19.64 3.23 -20.45
C SER A 38 -19.78 4.29 -21.54
N ILE A 39 -18.68 4.63 -22.20
CA ILE A 39 -18.67 5.51 -23.37
C ILE A 39 -18.89 4.69 -24.65
N ASN A 40 -18.30 3.50 -24.69
CA ASN A 40 -18.52 2.47 -25.70
C ASN A 40 -18.06 1.11 -25.14
N ASP A 41 -18.08 0.06 -25.96
CA ASP A 41 -17.74 -1.30 -25.52
C ASP A 41 -16.30 -1.45 -25.01
N SER A 42 -15.39 -0.54 -25.38
CA SER A 42 -13.96 -0.63 -25.08
C SER A 42 -13.49 0.44 -24.10
N VAL A 43 -14.32 1.42 -23.77
CA VAL A 43 -13.98 2.55 -22.90
C VAL A 43 -15.03 2.76 -21.82
N ILE A 44 -14.58 2.73 -20.57
CA ILE A 44 -15.39 2.98 -19.39
C ILE A 44 -14.73 4.04 -18.51
N ILE A 45 -15.50 5.01 -18.05
CA ILE A 45 -15.04 5.99 -17.07
C ILE A 45 -15.25 5.41 -15.68
N VAL A 46 -14.18 5.33 -14.90
CA VAL A 46 -14.24 5.02 -13.47
C VAL A 46 -13.86 6.24 -12.64
N GLN A 47 -14.24 6.23 -11.37
CA GLN A 47 -13.94 7.31 -10.44
C GLN A 47 -13.15 6.78 -9.24
N VAL A 48 -12.13 7.54 -8.84
CA VAL A 48 -11.44 7.41 -7.55
C VAL A 48 -11.84 8.59 -6.68
N GLN A 49 -12.18 8.32 -5.43
CA GLN A 49 -12.38 9.33 -4.41
C GLN A 49 -11.20 9.29 -3.44
N LEU A 50 -10.44 10.38 -3.35
CA LEU A 50 -9.40 10.51 -2.33
C LEU A 50 -10.01 11.00 -1.02
N PRO A 51 -9.48 10.54 0.15
CA PRO A 51 -9.86 11.11 1.43
C PRO A 51 -9.55 12.61 1.47
N HIS A 52 -10.26 13.35 2.33
CA HIS A 52 -10.13 14.79 2.43
C HIS A 52 -8.75 15.19 2.99
N GLY A 53 -7.81 15.49 2.08
CA GLY A 53 -6.49 15.98 2.41
C GLY A 53 -5.72 16.32 1.12
N GLN A 54 -5.01 17.46 1.08
CA GLN A 54 -4.24 17.87 -0.11
C GLN A 54 -2.93 17.10 -0.27
N ASN A 55 -2.75 16.02 0.49
CA ASN A 55 -1.45 15.39 0.69
C ASN A 55 -1.11 14.42 -0.42
N ALA A 56 -2.08 13.63 -0.90
CA ALA A 56 -1.92 12.83 -2.12
C ALA A 56 -2.71 13.47 -3.26
N LEU A 57 -1.99 13.98 -4.25
CA LEU A 57 -2.61 14.54 -5.45
C LEU A 57 -2.28 13.65 -6.65
N ILE A 58 -3.33 13.23 -7.34
CA ILE A 58 -3.23 12.64 -8.68
C ILE A 58 -3.28 13.81 -9.66
N GLU A 59 -2.19 14.01 -10.41
CA GLU A 59 -2.17 15.06 -11.42
C GLU A 59 -3.07 14.72 -12.62
N LYS A 60 -3.55 15.75 -13.31
CA LYS A 60 -4.21 15.58 -14.61
C LYS A 60 -3.24 14.89 -15.59
N GLU A 61 -3.79 14.08 -16.50
CA GLU A 61 -3.05 13.25 -17.47
C GLU A 61 -2.21 12.12 -16.86
N GLN A 62 -2.23 11.94 -15.54
CA GLN A 62 -1.51 10.87 -14.87
C GLN A 62 -2.08 9.51 -15.29
N MET A 63 -1.19 8.61 -15.69
CA MET A 63 -1.54 7.24 -16.11
C MET A 63 -2.03 6.41 -14.91
N GLY A 64 -3.16 5.74 -15.10
CA GLY A 64 -3.74 4.75 -14.19
C GLY A 64 -3.83 3.37 -14.86
N LEU A 65 -3.58 2.32 -14.07
CA LEU A 65 -3.78 0.92 -14.43
C LEU A 65 -4.82 0.32 -13.47
N LEU A 66 -5.93 -0.18 -14.00
CA LEU A 66 -6.96 -0.82 -13.21
C LEU A 66 -6.74 -2.34 -13.13
N LYS A 67 -6.87 -2.89 -11.93
CA LYS A 67 -6.85 -4.33 -11.65
C LYS A 67 -8.00 -4.73 -10.75
N HIS A 68 -8.40 -5.99 -10.78
CA HIS A 68 -9.32 -6.51 -9.78
C HIS A 68 -8.72 -6.41 -8.37
N ASN A 69 -9.57 -6.18 -7.37
CA ASN A 69 -9.16 -6.34 -5.98
C ASN A 69 -8.99 -7.83 -5.64
N TYR A 70 -8.39 -8.10 -4.48
CA TYR A 70 -8.32 -9.47 -3.98
C TYR A 70 -9.65 -9.88 -3.35
N SER A 71 -10.20 -11.02 -3.78
CA SER A 71 -11.50 -11.54 -3.34
C SER A 71 -11.51 -13.04 -3.00
N ASN A 72 -10.35 -13.72 -3.00
CA ASN A 72 -10.20 -15.17 -2.89
C ASN A 72 -10.79 -15.96 -4.09
N LEU A 73 -10.88 -15.34 -5.28
CA LEU A 73 -11.44 -15.94 -6.50
C LEU A 73 -10.40 -16.09 -7.62
N LYS A 74 -10.78 -16.83 -8.67
CA LYS A 74 -9.89 -17.24 -9.77
C LYS A 74 -9.26 -16.07 -10.56
N ASP A 75 -9.88 -14.89 -10.55
CA ASP A 75 -9.47 -13.72 -11.34
C ASP A 75 -8.79 -12.60 -10.51
N ASP A 76 -8.37 -12.91 -9.27
CA ASP A 76 -7.79 -11.96 -8.32
C ASP A 76 -6.58 -11.19 -8.92
N THR A 77 -6.58 -9.86 -8.76
CA THR A 77 -5.48 -8.95 -9.18
C THR A 77 -5.17 -8.90 -10.68
N SER A 78 -6.00 -9.52 -11.52
CA SER A 78 -5.86 -9.47 -12.98
C SER A 78 -6.08 -8.06 -13.52
N ARG A 79 -5.46 -7.75 -14.67
CA ARG A 79 -5.52 -6.40 -15.28
C ARG A 79 -6.82 -6.23 -16.05
N ILE A 80 -7.50 -5.10 -15.83
CA ILE A 80 -8.79 -4.79 -16.46
C ILE A 80 -8.60 -3.81 -17.60
N GLY A 81 -7.89 -2.70 -17.33
CA GLY A 81 -7.71 -1.64 -18.32
C GLY A 81 -6.72 -0.58 -17.85
N TRP A 82 -6.52 0.43 -18.69
CA TRP A 82 -5.62 1.54 -18.41
C TRP A 82 -6.14 2.84 -19.02
N GLY A 83 -5.74 3.97 -18.46
CA GLY A 83 -6.18 5.27 -18.94
C GLY A 83 -5.45 6.40 -18.24
N LYS A 84 -5.90 7.63 -18.48
CA LYS A 84 -5.35 8.83 -17.84
C LYS A 84 -6.41 9.51 -16.99
N CYS A 85 -5.97 10.17 -15.93
CA CYS A 85 -6.84 11.09 -15.18
C CYS A 85 -7.23 12.26 -16.08
N ASN A 86 -8.47 12.29 -16.56
CA ASN A 86 -8.93 13.30 -17.52
C ASN A 86 -9.60 14.49 -16.80
N LEU A 87 -10.32 14.20 -15.71
CA LEU A 87 -11.10 15.19 -14.97
C LEU A 87 -10.86 15.05 -13.48
N ILE A 88 -10.75 16.19 -12.80
CA ILE A 88 -10.63 16.31 -11.33
C ILE A 88 -11.73 17.27 -10.88
N LYS A 89 -12.57 16.85 -9.92
CA LYS A 89 -13.62 17.68 -9.30
C LYS A 89 -13.58 17.49 -7.79
N GLY A 90 -12.99 18.45 -7.08
CA GLY A 90 -12.75 18.30 -5.64
C GLY A 90 -11.84 17.11 -5.37
N ASN A 91 -12.29 16.16 -4.54
CA ASN A 91 -11.58 14.91 -4.25
C ASN A 91 -11.95 13.74 -5.18
N TYR A 92 -12.70 13.99 -6.26
CA TYR A 92 -13.07 12.97 -7.24
C TYR A 92 -12.23 13.07 -8.52
N TYR A 93 -11.64 11.95 -8.91
CA TYR A 93 -10.74 11.81 -10.05
C TYR A 93 -11.30 10.81 -11.04
N TYR A 94 -11.40 11.18 -12.31
CA TYR A 94 -12.10 10.40 -13.33
C TYR A 94 -11.12 9.89 -14.39
N PHE A 95 -11.18 8.59 -14.64
CA PHE A 95 -10.29 7.88 -15.55
C PHE A 95 -11.13 7.18 -16.64
N PRO A 96 -11.17 7.70 -17.88
CA PRO A 96 -11.56 6.89 -19.03
C PRO A 96 -10.52 5.80 -19.26
N LEU A 97 -10.93 4.54 -19.05
CA LEU A 97 -10.08 3.36 -19.17
C LEU A 97 -10.37 2.62 -20.47
N HIS A 98 -9.32 2.33 -21.22
CA HIS A 98 -9.33 1.35 -22.29
C HIS A 98 -9.22 -0.05 -21.70
N LEU A 99 -10.22 -0.90 -21.95
CA LEU A 99 -10.26 -2.27 -21.46
C LEU A 99 -9.31 -3.16 -22.27
N TYR A 100 -8.54 -4.02 -21.59
CA TYR A 100 -7.74 -5.06 -22.25
C TYR A 100 -8.64 -6.14 -22.86
N ASN A 101 -9.72 -6.49 -22.16
CA ASN A 101 -10.74 -7.44 -22.60
C ASN A 101 -12.12 -6.84 -22.34
N LYS A 102 -12.94 -6.70 -23.38
CA LYS A 102 -14.27 -6.08 -23.32
C LYS A 102 -15.29 -6.88 -22.50
N SER A 103 -15.03 -8.17 -22.28
CA SER A 103 -15.86 -9.04 -21.44
C SER A 103 -15.56 -8.88 -19.96
N ILE A 104 -14.40 -8.34 -19.59
CA ILE A 104 -14.02 -8.08 -18.20
C ILE A 104 -14.37 -6.62 -17.90
N ARG A 105 -15.28 -6.42 -16.96
CA ARG A 105 -15.78 -5.09 -16.60
C ARG A 105 -15.28 -4.70 -15.20
N PRO A 106 -14.96 -3.42 -14.98
CA PRO A 106 -14.68 -2.91 -13.65
C PRO A 106 -15.81 -3.19 -12.67
N GLN A 107 -15.44 -3.36 -11.40
CA GLN A 107 -16.33 -3.54 -10.26
C GLN A 107 -15.92 -2.58 -9.14
N LYS A 108 -16.88 -2.27 -8.27
CA LYS A 108 -16.63 -1.43 -7.09
C LYS A 108 -15.47 -2.02 -6.29
N ASN A 109 -14.59 -1.17 -5.79
CA ASN A 109 -13.38 -1.52 -5.05
C ASN A 109 -12.22 -2.14 -5.87
N ASP A 110 -12.36 -2.31 -7.19
CA ASP A 110 -11.19 -2.58 -8.04
C ASP A 110 -10.11 -1.50 -7.85
N LEU A 111 -8.86 -1.89 -8.06
CA LEU A 111 -7.71 -1.06 -7.69
C LEU A 111 -7.14 -0.32 -8.89
N LEU A 112 -7.23 1.00 -8.85
CA LEU A 112 -6.56 1.89 -9.77
C LEU A 112 -5.16 2.24 -9.24
N TYR A 113 -4.15 1.69 -9.89
CA TYR A 113 -2.75 2.02 -9.63
C TYR A 113 -2.34 3.24 -10.44
N THR A 114 -1.96 4.31 -9.76
CA THR A 114 -1.51 5.56 -10.39
C THR A 114 -0.38 6.18 -9.60
N ARG A 115 0.43 7.04 -10.23
CA ARG A 115 1.51 7.72 -9.52
C ARG A 115 1.01 9.01 -8.88
N ILE A 116 1.36 9.24 -7.61
CA ILE A 116 1.06 10.46 -6.88
C ILE A 116 2.34 11.17 -6.45
N ASN A 117 2.24 12.46 -6.17
CA ASN A 117 3.24 13.14 -5.35
C ASN A 117 2.93 12.80 -3.89
N ALA A 118 3.79 11.99 -3.26
CA ALA A 118 3.66 11.59 -1.87
C ALA A 118 4.53 12.49 -0.98
N PRO A 119 3.98 13.20 0.02
CA PRO A 119 4.72 14.11 0.88
C PRO A 119 5.45 13.39 2.04
N ALA A 120 5.66 12.08 1.92
CA ALA A 120 6.22 11.28 3.01
C ALA A 120 7.72 11.50 3.18
N ASN A 121 8.08 12.03 4.35
CA ASN A 121 9.48 12.18 4.79
C ASN A 121 10.08 10.86 5.28
N TYR A 122 9.24 9.96 5.78
CA TYR A 122 9.62 8.63 6.25
C TYR A 122 8.77 7.58 5.54
N LYS A 123 9.45 6.61 4.92
CA LYS A 123 8.84 5.57 4.09
C LYS A 123 9.05 4.20 4.74
N GLY A 124 8.42 4.03 5.90
CA GLY A 124 8.45 2.79 6.66
C GLY A 124 7.53 1.70 6.08
N ARG A 125 7.26 0.70 6.91
CA ARG A 125 6.42 -0.46 6.54
C ARG A 125 4.97 -0.08 6.33
N ILE A 126 4.44 0.84 7.14
CA ILE A 126 3.05 1.30 7.03
C ILE A 126 2.84 2.04 5.71
N TYR A 127 3.81 2.85 5.32
CA TYR A 127 3.85 3.47 3.99
C TYR A 127 3.90 2.42 2.87
N GLY A 128 4.75 1.40 3.02
CA GLY A 128 4.89 0.32 2.02
C GLY A 128 3.62 -0.50 1.80
N VAL A 129 2.89 -0.84 2.87
CA VAL A 129 1.61 -1.56 2.71
C VAL A 129 0.52 -0.66 2.13
N LEU A 130 0.52 0.64 2.47
CA LEU A 130 -0.43 1.62 1.93
C LEU A 130 -0.34 1.77 0.42
N GLN A 131 0.84 1.59 -0.18
CA GLN A 131 1.02 1.64 -1.63
C GLN A 131 0.11 0.67 -2.40
N ASN A 132 -0.39 -0.37 -1.74
CA ASN A 132 -1.30 -1.36 -2.31
C ASN A 132 -2.73 -1.27 -1.73
N ALA A 133 -3.10 -0.13 -1.13
CA ALA A 133 -4.39 0.07 -0.46
C ALA A 133 -4.68 -1.04 0.57
N VAL A 134 -3.65 -1.46 1.29
CA VAL A 134 -3.77 -2.41 2.40
C VAL A 134 -3.90 -1.61 3.68
N PHE A 135 -4.94 -1.88 4.45
CA PHE A 135 -5.15 -1.28 5.77
C PHE A 135 -5.24 -2.37 6.83
N PHE A 136 -4.81 -2.06 8.04
CA PHE A 136 -4.96 -2.96 9.18
C PHE A 136 -5.89 -2.37 10.23
N THR A 137 -6.76 -3.22 10.76
CA THR A 137 -7.67 -2.92 11.87
C THR A 137 -7.33 -3.78 13.07
N GLN A 138 -7.71 -3.29 14.25
CA GLN A 138 -7.83 -4.08 15.46
C GLN A 138 -8.88 -5.18 15.28
N VAL A 139 -8.90 -6.15 16.19
CA VAL A 139 -9.93 -7.20 16.20
C VAL A 139 -11.35 -6.63 16.35
N THR A 140 -11.47 -5.47 16.99
CA THR A 140 -12.72 -4.70 17.17
C THR A 140 -13.21 -4.00 15.88
N GLY A 141 -12.37 -3.94 14.84
CA GLY A 141 -12.66 -3.27 13.58
C GLY A 141 -12.15 -1.83 13.46
N GLU A 142 -11.59 -1.25 14.53
CA GLU A 142 -10.99 0.09 14.48
C GLU A 142 -9.67 0.09 13.70
N SER A 143 -9.49 1.01 12.76
CA SER A 143 -8.27 1.14 11.96
C SER A 143 -7.08 1.62 12.81
N PHE A 144 -5.91 1.02 12.61
CA PHE A 144 -4.66 1.49 13.22
C PHE A 144 -4.20 2.84 12.64
N TYR A 145 -4.45 3.03 11.34
CA TYR A 145 -4.11 4.21 10.58
C TYR A 145 -5.12 4.43 9.46
N ASP A 146 -5.23 5.68 9.03
CA ASP A 146 -5.86 6.05 7.78
C ASP A 146 -4.79 6.43 6.75
N PHE A 147 -5.28 6.77 5.56
CA PHE A 147 -4.42 7.11 4.43
C PHE A 147 -3.55 8.35 4.71
N ASP A 148 -4.10 9.42 5.30
CA ASP A 148 -3.36 10.65 5.57
C ASP A 148 -2.30 10.45 6.65
N LYS A 149 -2.67 9.85 7.78
CA LYS A 149 -1.77 9.58 8.91
C LYS A 149 -0.51 8.84 8.47
N ALA A 150 -0.66 7.87 7.56
CA ALA A 150 0.44 7.05 7.09
C ALA A 150 1.52 7.82 6.29
N PHE A 151 1.22 8.98 5.67
CA PHE A 151 2.24 9.82 5.03
C PHE A 151 3.11 10.61 6.02
N PHE A 152 2.61 10.84 7.23
CA PHE A 152 3.26 11.74 8.19
C PHE A 152 3.88 11.02 9.38
N LEU A 153 3.80 9.69 9.43
CA LEU A 153 4.50 8.90 10.44
C LEU A 153 6.00 9.18 10.36
N ASN A 154 6.63 9.33 11.52
CA ASN A 154 8.07 9.12 11.67
C ASN A 154 8.37 7.70 12.20
N GLU A 155 9.66 7.36 12.30
CA GLU A 155 10.08 6.03 12.77
C GLU A 155 9.56 5.67 14.17
N ASN A 156 9.54 6.62 15.11
CA ASN A 156 9.05 6.37 16.46
C ASN A 156 7.54 6.14 16.49
N GLU A 157 6.79 6.89 15.68
CA GLU A 157 5.34 6.71 15.55
C GLU A 157 4.98 5.40 14.86
N GLU A 158 5.70 5.01 13.81
CA GLU A 158 5.53 3.70 13.18
C GLU A 158 5.83 2.58 14.16
N ASN A 159 6.93 2.67 14.94
CA ASN A 159 7.27 1.66 15.94
C ASN A 159 6.18 1.53 17.01
N ARG A 160 5.63 2.64 17.52
CA ARG A 160 4.50 2.62 18.46
C ARG A 160 3.26 1.97 17.85
N LEU A 161 3.00 2.22 16.58
CA LEU A 161 1.87 1.61 15.88
C LEU A 161 2.02 0.10 15.75
N ILE A 162 3.23 -0.35 15.44
CA ILE A 162 3.61 -1.77 15.37
C ILE A 162 3.50 -2.43 16.75
N ASP A 163 3.89 -1.75 17.83
CA ASP A 163 3.70 -2.24 19.20
C ASP A 163 2.21 -2.41 19.55
N SER A 164 1.36 -1.47 19.13
CA SER A 164 -0.10 -1.59 19.27
C SER A 164 -0.67 -2.76 18.48
N MET A 165 -0.19 -3.00 17.26
CA MET A 165 -0.55 -4.19 16.47
C MET A 165 -0.15 -5.49 17.17
N ALA A 166 1.07 -5.57 17.72
CA ALA A 166 1.51 -6.72 18.50
C ALA A 166 0.65 -6.92 19.75
N THR A 167 0.20 -5.84 20.39
CA THR A 167 -0.70 -5.89 21.53
C THR A 167 -2.07 -6.45 21.16
N ASP A 168 -2.67 -6.00 20.04
CA ASP A 168 -3.94 -6.54 19.54
C ASP A 168 -3.86 -8.02 19.17
N ILE A 169 -2.75 -8.46 18.56
CA ILE A 169 -2.46 -9.88 18.29
C ILE A 169 -2.47 -10.70 19.59
N LYS A 170 -1.74 -10.24 20.62
CA LYS A 170 -1.67 -10.93 21.93
C LYS A 170 -3.03 -10.97 22.62
N TYR A 171 -3.73 -9.84 22.61
CA TYR A 171 -5.07 -9.71 23.18
C TYR A 171 -6.02 -10.71 22.52
N THR A 172 -6.07 -10.72 21.18
CA THR A 172 -6.93 -11.63 20.42
C THR A 172 -6.62 -13.08 20.77
N ALA A 173 -5.36 -13.48 20.80
CA ALA A 173 -4.96 -14.84 21.14
C ALA A 173 -5.41 -15.26 22.56
N LYS A 174 -5.30 -14.34 23.53
CA LYS A 174 -5.77 -14.57 24.91
C LYS A 174 -7.29 -14.77 24.95
N GLU A 175 -8.05 -13.98 24.21
CA GLU A 175 -9.51 -14.12 24.17
C GLU A 175 -9.96 -15.39 23.43
N MET A 176 -9.31 -15.75 22.31
CA MET A 176 -9.62 -16.97 21.56
C MET A 176 -9.33 -18.25 22.38
N LEU A 177 -8.26 -18.26 23.17
CA LEU A 177 -7.98 -19.39 24.07
C LEU A 177 -9.06 -19.63 25.12
N LYS A 178 -9.74 -18.57 25.58
CA LYS A 178 -10.87 -18.72 26.53
C LYS A 178 -12.09 -19.35 25.86
N GLN A 179 -12.27 -19.12 24.56
CA GLN A 179 -13.41 -19.62 23.81
C GLN A 179 -13.27 -21.12 23.51
N ASN A 180 -12.03 -21.63 23.40
CA ASN A 180 -11.73 -23.05 23.21
C ASN A 180 -12.54 -23.70 22.06
N ASP A 181 -12.60 -23.02 20.93
CA ASP A 181 -13.43 -23.38 19.77
C ASP A 181 -12.72 -24.29 18.75
N GLY A 182 -11.53 -24.80 19.09
CA GLY A 182 -10.74 -25.69 18.24
C GLY A 182 -9.86 -24.97 17.20
N GLN A 183 -9.83 -23.64 17.16
CA GLN A 183 -8.94 -22.90 16.26
C GLN A 183 -7.45 -22.90 16.69
N ASP A 184 -7.15 -23.36 17.91
CA ASP A 184 -5.76 -23.47 18.43
C ASP A 184 -5.02 -24.69 17.85
N GLN A 185 -4.68 -24.57 16.57
CA GLN A 185 -3.97 -25.60 15.81
C GLN A 185 -2.46 -25.60 16.07
N ASP A 186 -1.82 -26.75 15.80
CA ASP A 186 -0.36 -26.85 15.82
C ASP A 186 0.26 -26.21 14.58
N ILE A 187 1.31 -25.41 14.78
CA ILE A 187 2.09 -24.86 13.69
C ILE A 187 3.11 -25.90 13.24
N THR A 188 3.02 -26.33 11.97
CA THR A 188 3.77 -27.47 11.43
C THR A 188 5.10 -27.10 10.78
N SER A 189 5.34 -25.81 10.52
CA SER A 189 6.50 -25.32 9.77
C SER A 189 7.00 -23.95 10.25
N GLY A 190 8.17 -23.53 9.78
CA GLY A 190 8.71 -22.20 10.04
C GLY A 190 9.22 -21.95 11.46
N MET A 191 9.40 -20.67 11.81
CA MET A 191 10.02 -20.25 13.07
C MET A 191 9.18 -20.58 14.33
N PHE A 192 7.88 -20.85 14.16
CA PHE A 192 6.97 -21.20 15.25
C PHE A 192 6.62 -22.70 15.27
N LYS A 193 7.32 -23.53 14.50
CA LYS A 193 7.08 -24.96 14.40
C LYS A 193 7.03 -25.63 15.79
N GLY A 194 6.02 -26.49 15.98
CA GLY A 194 5.82 -27.24 17.22
C GLY A 194 5.13 -26.47 18.34
N LYS A 195 4.74 -25.20 18.10
CA LYS A 195 3.91 -24.42 19.03
C LYS A 195 2.44 -24.46 18.62
N LYS A 196 1.57 -24.30 19.62
CA LYS A 196 0.15 -23.97 19.43
C LYS A 196 0.00 -22.53 18.94
N LEU A 197 -0.90 -22.31 17.98
CA LEU A 197 -1.09 -21.03 17.31
C LEU A 197 -1.30 -19.87 18.29
N PHE A 198 -2.27 -19.99 19.19
CA PHE A 198 -2.60 -18.91 20.12
C PHE A 198 -1.55 -18.75 21.22
N ALA A 199 -0.89 -19.84 21.64
CA ALA A 199 0.26 -19.73 22.54
C ALA A 199 1.43 -18.96 21.88
N ALA A 200 1.69 -19.20 20.60
CA ALA A 200 2.72 -18.49 19.85
C ALA A 200 2.35 -17.01 19.60
N MET A 201 1.08 -16.72 19.29
CA MET A 201 0.59 -15.35 19.12
C MET A 201 0.68 -14.52 20.41
N GLN A 202 0.43 -15.11 21.59
CA GLN A 202 0.64 -14.42 22.88
C GLN A 202 2.11 -13.99 23.10
N MET A 203 3.05 -14.67 22.44
CA MET A 203 4.47 -14.33 22.48
C MET A 203 4.91 -13.40 21.34
N ALA A 204 3.99 -12.94 20.49
CA ALA A 204 4.33 -12.12 19.33
C ALA A 204 5.10 -10.85 19.75
N THR A 205 6.14 -10.50 19.00
CA THR A 205 6.94 -9.30 19.24
C THR A 205 6.73 -8.29 18.13
N ALA A 206 7.12 -7.03 18.38
CA ALA A 206 7.15 -6.00 17.35
C ALA A 206 7.97 -6.43 16.12
N ASN A 207 9.05 -7.17 16.33
CA ASN A 207 9.86 -7.72 15.23
C ASN A 207 9.09 -8.74 14.40
N ASN A 208 8.27 -9.60 15.02
CA ASN A 208 7.43 -10.52 14.25
C ASN A 208 6.39 -9.77 13.41
N VAL A 209 5.82 -8.69 13.95
CA VAL A 209 4.91 -7.81 13.18
C VAL A 209 5.66 -7.13 12.03
N LYS A 210 6.89 -6.66 12.25
CA LYS A 210 7.74 -6.09 11.19
C LYS A 210 8.01 -7.10 10.07
N ASP A 211 8.34 -8.35 10.41
CA ASP A 211 8.56 -9.41 9.44
C ASP A 211 7.30 -9.74 8.64
N PHE A 212 6.15 -9.76 9.31
CA PHE A 212 4.85 -9.93 8.67
C PHE A 212 4.53 -8.78 7.70
N LEU A 213 4.74 -7.53 8.10
CA LEU A 213 4.51 -6.37 7.24
C LEU A 213 5.49 -6.37 6.05
N ASP A 214 6.76 -6.72 6.25
CA ASP A 214 7.73 -6.90 5.16
C ASP A 214 7.24 -7.97 4.16
N TYR A 215 6.69 -9.08 4.65
CA TYR A 215 6.07 -10.12 3.81
C TYR A 215 4.86 -9.60 3.02
N VAL A 216 3.97 -8.82 3.65
CA VAL A 216 2.80 -8.21 2.98
C VAL A 216 3.24 -7.27 1.87
N ILE A 217 4.26 -6.45 2.10
CA ILE A 217 4.83 -5.55 1.09
C ILE A 217 5.41 -6.34 -0.09
N ALA A 218 6.10 -7.46 0.18
CA ALA A 218 6.70 -8.30 -0.84
C ALA A 218 5.69 -9.18 -1.59
N ARG A 219 4.49 -9.41 -1.02
CA ARG A 219 3.42 -10.27 -1.56
C ARG A 219 2.04 -9.59 -1.46
N PRO A 220 1.86 -8.38 -2.01
CA PRO A 220 0.68 -7.56 -1.74
C PRO A 220 -0.59 -8.11 -2.39
N GLN A 221 -0.46 -8.99 -3.39
CA GLN A 221 -1.59 -9.51 -4.17
C GLN A 221 -2.70 -10.13 -3.31
N LYS A 222 -2.34 -10.77 -2.19
CA LYS A 222 -3.31 -11.41 -1.28
C LYS A 222 -3.96 -10.46 -0.27
N TYR A 223 -3.54 -9.20 -0.27
CA TYR A 223 -3.95 -8.20 0.73
C TYR A 223 -4.53 -6.95 0.11
N ALA A 224 -4.15 -6.65 -1.14
CA ALA A 224 -4.40 -5.38 -1.79
C ALA A 224 -5.89 -5.02 -1.82
N GLY A 225 -6.18 -3.75 -1.51
CA GLY A 225 -7.52 -3.18 -1.60
C GLY A 225 -8.47 -3.51 -0.46
N ASN A 226 -7.96 -4.07 0.64
CA ASN A 226 -8.77 -4.55 1.74
C ASN A 226 -8.25 -4.04 3.09
N SER A 227 -9.19 -3.94 4.05
CA SER A 227 -8.90 -3.75 5.46
C SER A 227 -8.89 -5.10 6.16
N TRP A 228 -7.78 -5.42 6.82
CA TRP A 228 -7.57 -6.70 7.47
C TRP A 228 -7.48 -6.55 8.98
N LYS A 229 -8.17 -7.42 9.73
CA LYS A 229 -7.87 -7.58 11.14
C LYS A 229 -6.45 -8.13 11.27
N ILE A 230 -5.60 -7.39 11.98
CA ILE A 230 -4.17 -7.73 12.07
C ILE A 230 -3.98 -9.11 12.70
N SER A 231 -4.75 -9.44 13.73
CA SER A 231 -4.66 -10.71 14.45
C SER A 231 -5.02 -11.92 13.59
N GLU A 232 -6.09 -11.84 12.79
CA GLU A 232 -6.53 -12.93 11.90
C GLU A 232 -5.53 -13.19 10.76
N THR A 233 -5.06 -12.12 10.11
CA THR A 233 -4.10 -12.25 9.00
C THR A 233 -2.70 -12.65 9.48
N PHE A 234 -2.29 -12.16 10.65
CA PHE A 234 -1.05 -12.58 11.31
C PHE A 234 -1.10 -14.07 11.71
N ALA A 235 -2.22 -14.54 12.27
CA ALA A 235 -2.42 -15.95 12.58
C ALA A 235 -2.32 -16.84 11.32
N THR A 236 -2.92 -16.40 10.21
CA THR A 236 -2.81 -17.09 8.92
C THR A 236 -1.37 -17.16 8.42
N TRP A 237 -0.63 -16.05 8.52
CA TRP A 237 0.80 -16.01 8.17
C TRP A 237 1.63 -16.94 9.06
N MET A 238 1.37 -17.00 10.37
CA MET A 238 2.04 -17.94 11.29
C MET A 238 1.74 -19.40 10.95
N ALA A 239 0.47 -19.72 10.70
CA ALA A 239 0.05 -21.08 10.31
C ALA A 239 0.68 -21.52 8.99
N ALA A 240 0.92 -20.58 8.06
CA ALA A 240 1.65 -20.80 6.82
C ALA A 240 3.18 -20.89 6.99
N GLY A 241 3.70 -20.92 8.23
CA GLY A 241 5.12 -21.06 8.51
C GLY A 241 5.87 -19.73 8.64
N ALA A 242 5.18 -18.61 8.79
CA ALA A 242 5.75 -17.28 8.96
C ALA A 242 6.88 -16.95 7.95
N PRO A 243 6.61 -17.05 6.64
CA PRO A 243 7.61 -16.79 5.62
C PRO A 243 8.15 -15.35 5.74
N THR A 244 9.47 -15.21 5.66
CA THR A 244 10.18 -13.93 5.72
C THR A 244 10.77 -13.55 4.38
N VAL A 245 11.00 -12.25 4.17
CA VAL A 245 11.69 -11.73 2.98
C VAL A 245 13.19 -11.86 3.19
N ILE A 246 13.90 -12.45 2.21
CA ILE A 246 15.37 -12.45 2.19
C ILE A 246 15.82 -11.03 1.89
N LYS A 247 16.50 -10.39 2.85
CA LYS A 247 17.08 -9.06 2.68
C LYS A 247 18.49 -9.26 2.10
N GLU A 248 18.73 -8.72 0.91
CA GLU A 248 20.07 -8.63 0.31
C GLU A 248 20.93 -7.57 1.01
#